data_AF-A0A518EMQ8-F1
#
_entry.id   AF-A0A518EMQ8-F1
#
_cell.length_a   1.000
_cell.length_b   1.000
_cell.length_c   1.000
_cell.angle_alpha   90.00
_cell.angle_beta   90.00
_cell.angle_gamma   90.00
#
_symmetry.space_group_name_H-M   'P 1'
#
loop_
_entity.id
_entity.type
_entity.pdbx_description
1 polymer ?
#
loop_
_entity_poly.entity_id
_entity_poly.type
_entity_poly.pdbx_seq_one_letter_code
_entity_poly.pdbx_strand_id
1 'polypeptide(L)' 'MKNGELIQAVTSAYRERDERGVIQEHPGWHDLGPQERRRAFEATLVARRLEAAVHPDGLSSTAEAVLRRIRG' A
#
# COMPACT_ATOMS: atom_id res chain seq x y z
N MET A 1 -0.24 -12.86 13.73
CA MET A 1 -0.36 -11.40 13.85
C MET A 1 -1.64 -11.06 14.57
N LYS A 2 -1.64 -10.02 15.40
CA LYS A 2 -2.88 -9.40 15.89
C LYS A 2 -3.50 -8.57 14.76
N ASN A 3 -4.82 -8.34 14.80
CA ASN A 3 -5.53 -7.67 13.69
C ASN A 3 -4.99 -6.28 13.32
N GLY A 4 -4.43 -5.54 14.29
CA GLY A 4 -3.77 -4.26 14.04
C GLY A 4 -2.48 -4.38 13.21
N GLU A 5 -1.68 -5.43 13.43
CA GLU A 5 -0.45 -5.71 12.67
C GLU A 5 -0.78 -6.11 11.23
N LEU A 6 -1.86 -6.91 11.04
CA LEU A 6 -2.36 -7.28 9.72
C LEU A 6 -2.84 -6.06 8.91
N ILE A 7 -3.60 -5.17 9.54
CA ILE A 7 -4.03 -3.91 8.92
C ILE A 7 -2.82 -3.09 8.48
N GLN A 8 -1.81 -2.94 9.35
CA GLN A 8 -0.60 -2.20 9.00
C GLN A 8 0.16 -2.86 7.83
N ALA A 9 0.32 -4.19 7.84
CA ALA A 9 0.99 -4.92 6.78
C ALA A 9 0.32 -4.70 5.41
N VAL A 10 -1.01 -4.80 5.34
CA VAL A 10 -1.75 -4.61 4.08
C VAL A 10 -1.78 -3.14 3.61
N THR A 11 -1.59 -2.16 4.50
CA THR A 11 -1.56 -0.73 4.13
C THR A 11 -0.26 -0.29 3.46
N SER A 12 0.80 -1.08 3.58
CA SER A 12 2.11 -0.73 3.01
C SER A 12 2.05 -0.56 1.48
N ALA A 13 2.92 0.29 0.92
CA ALA A 13 3.05 0.47 -0.53
C ALA A 13 3.77 -0.69 -1.23
N TYR A 14 4.54 -1.47 -0.47
CA TYR A 14 5.29 -2.61 -0.98
C TYR A 14 4.36 -3.79 -1.28
N ARG A 15 4.62 -4.46 -2.40
CA ARG A 15 3.99 -5.72 -2.78
C ARG A 15 5.06 -6.63 -3.33
N GLU A 16 5.02 -7.90 -2.93
CA GLU A 16 5.82 -8.94 -3.53
C GLU A 16 5.48 -9.05 -5.03
N ARG A 17 6.46 -9.52 -5.79
CA ARG A 17 6.32 -9.79 -7.21
C ARG A 17 6.68 -11.25 -7.46
N ASP A 18 5.95 -11.89 -8.36
CA ASP A 18 6.31 -13.24 -8.80
C ASP A 18 7.56 -13.23 -9.70
N GLU A 19 8.00 -14.41 -10.13
CA GLU A 19 9.14 -14.61 -11.04
C GLU A 19 8.98 -13.88 -12.39
N ARG A 20 7.75 -13.51 -12.76
CA ARG A 20 7.43 -12.75 -13.99
C ARG A 20 7.32 -11.25 -13.73
N GLY A 21 7.55 -10.81 -12.49
CA GLY A 21 7.46 -9.42 -12.06
C GLY A 21 6.03 -8.91 -11.83
N VAL A 22 5.04 -9.80 -11.79
CA VAL A 22 3.63 -9.46 -11.56
C VAL A 22 3.42 -9.17 -10.08
N ILE A 23 2.80 -8.02 -9.78
CA ILE A 23 2.43 -7.62 -8.42
C ILE A 23 1.46 -8.63 -7.83
N GLN A 24 1.83 -9.18 -6.67
CA GLN A 24 0.98 -10.08 -5.90
C GLN A 24 0.18 -9.29 -4.87
N GLU A 25 -1.03 -9.75 -4.60
CA GLU A 25 -1.80 -9.25 -3.47
C GLU A 25 -1.15 -9.64 -2.14
N HIS A 26 -1.33 -8.82 -1.11
CA HIS A 26 -0.78 -9.15 0.20
C HIS A 26 -1.63 -10.30 0.80
N PRO A 27 -1.05 -11.47 1.15
CA PRO A 27 -1.83 -12.64 1.57
C PRO A 27 -2.73 -12.37 2.78
N GLY A 28 -2.24 -11.55 3.72
CA GLY A 28 -3.02 -11.10 4.88
C GLY A 28 -4.28 -10.29 4.56
N TRP A 29 -4.51 -9.87 3.31
CA TRP A 29 -5.77 -9.23 2.92
C TRP A 29 -6.97 -10.18 3.03
N HIS A 30 -6.75 -11.45 2.70
CA HIS A 30 -7.80 -12.47 2.75
C HIS A 30 -8.21 -12.83 4.17
N ASP A 31 -7.27 -12.69 5.12
CA ASP A 31 -7.50 -12.93 6.54
C ASP A 31 -8.29 -11.80 7.22
N LEU A 32 -8.45 -10.63 6.57
CA LEU A 32 -9.23 -9.52 7.09
C LEU A 32 -10.73 -9.71 6.84
N GLY A 33 -11.54 -9.51 7.88
CA GLY A 33 -12.99 -9.40 7.77
C GLY A 33 -13.43 -8.05 7.15
N PRO A 34 -14.73 -7.89 6.83
CA PRO A 34 -15.23 -6.71 6.12
C PRO A 34 -14.93 -5.37 6.81
N GLN A 35 -15.04 -5.31 8.14
CA GLN A 35 -14.75 -4.09 8.90
C GLN A 35 -13.25 -3.75 8.88
N GLU A 36 -12.39 -4.76 8.91
CA GLU A 36 -10.94 -4.57 8.93
C GLU A 36 -10.41 -4.16 7.58
N ARG A 37 -10.99 -4.69 6.50
CA ARG A 37 -10.74 -4.21 5.13
C ARG A 37 -11.08 -2.74 4.98
N ARG A 38 -12.21 -2.29 5.55
CA ARG A 38 -12.57 -0.87 5.58
C ARG A 38 -11.56 -0.04 6.38
N ARG A 39 -11.13 -0.52 7.55
CA ARG A 39 -10.09 0.15 8.35
C ARG A 39 -8.76 0.24 7.61
N ALA A 40 -8.36 -0.82 6.91
CA ALA A 40 -7.16 -0.84 6.08
C ALA A 40 -7.24 0.18 4.94
N PHE A 41 -8.40 0.32 4.31
CA PHE A 41 -8.63 1.35 3.30
C PHE A 41 -8.45 2.76 3.87
N GLU A 42 -9.12 3.08 4.99
CA GLU A 42 -8.99 4.40 5.63
C GLU A 42 -7.55 4.69 6.08
N ALA A 43 -6.88 3.70 6.68
CA ALA A 43 -5.47 3.81 7.06
C ALA A 43 -4.55 4.04 5.84
N THR A 44 -4.86 3.42 4.70
CA THR A 44 -4.12 3.65 3.45
C THR A 44 -4.28 5.09 2.98
N LEU A 45 -5.49 5.67 3.03
CA LEU A 45 -5.71 7.07 2.66
C LEU A 45 -4.88 8.03 3.53
N VAL A 46 -4.83 7.78 4.83
CA VAL A 46 -3.98 8.56 5.76
C VAL A 46 -2.50 8.41 5.39
N ALA A 47 -2.02 7.19 5.15
CA ALA A 47 -0.64 6.94 4.77
C ALA A 47 -0.25 7.71 3.48
N ARG A 48 -1.09 7.69 2.44
CA ARG A 48 -0.81 8.41 1.18
C ARG A 48 -0.77 9.92 1.37
N ARG A 49 -1.62 10.48 2.24
CA ARG A 49 -1.58 11.93 2.57
C ARG A 49 -0.30 12.30 3.30
N LEU A 50 0.15 11.45 4.23
CA LEU A 50 1.42 11.67 4.94
C LEU A 50 2.61 11.58 3.98
N GLU A 51 2.65 10.58 3.10
CA GLU A 51 3.68 10.46 2.07
C GLU A 51 3.73 11.69 1.16
N ALA A 52 2.57 12.13 0.67
CA ALA A 52 2.47 13.34 -0.15
C ALA A 52 2.96 14.58 0.60
N ALA A 53 2.61 14.73 1.88
CA ALA A 53 3.02 15.89 2.68
C ALA A 53 4.54 15.97 2.90
N VAL A 54 5.26 14.85 2.89
CA VAL A 54 6.72 14.82 3.07
C VAL A 54 7.49 14.84 1.74
N HIS A 55 6.85 14.56 0.61
CA HIS A 55 7.49 14.54 -0.70
C HIS A 55 7.58 15.96 -1.30
N PRO A 56 8.71 16.38 -1.89
CA PRO A 56 8.89 17.73 -2.45
C PRO A 56 7.80 18.16 -3.44
N ASP A 57 7.39 17.25 -4.32
CA ASP A 57 6.34 17.48 -5.33
C ASP A 57 4.94 17.02 -4.89
N GLY A 58 4.72 16.68 -3.61
CA GLY A 58 3.41 16.23 -3.14
C GLY A 58 3.02 14.81 -3.58
N LEU A 59 3.99 13.96 -3.94
CA LEU A 59 3.73 12.62 -4.48
C LEU A 59 3.72 11.55 -3.38
N SER A 60 2.88 10.53 -3.57
CA SER A 60 3.00 9.28 -2.82
C SER A 60 4.09 8.38 -3.40
N SER A 61 4.57 7.42 -2.63
CA SER A 61 5.56 6.43 -3.10
C SER A 61 5.03 5.61 -4.29
N THR A 62 3.72 5.34 -4.32
CA THR A 62 3.05 4.72 -5.46
C THR A 62 3.07 5.62 -6.70
N ALA A 63 2.76 6.91 -6.55
CA ALA A 63 2.78 7.86 -7.66
C ALA A 63 4.20 8.00 -8.24
N GLU A 64 5.21 8.07 -7.38
CA GLU A 64 6.61 8.10 -7.79
C GLU A 64 6.99 6.84 -8.60
N ALA A 65 6.64 5.65 -8.11
CA ALA A 65 6.92 4.39 -8.79
C ALA A 65 6.25 4.31 -10.19
N VAL A 66 5.01 4.80 -10.30
CA VAL A 66 4.30 4.89 -11.58
C VAL A 66 4.99 5.88 -12.52
N LEU A 67 5.33 7.07 -12.04
CA LEU A 67 5.99 8.09 -12.87
C LEU A 67 7.37 7.63 -13.34
N ARG A 68 8.15 6.96 -12.50
CA ARG A 68 9.41 6.31 -12.90
C ARG A 68 9.16 5.31 -14.02
N ARG A 69 8.17 4.42 -13.88
CA ARG A 69 7.84 3.43 -14.93
C ARG A 69 7.40 4.07 -16.26
N ILE A 70 6.73 5.22 -16.23
CA ILE A 70 6.31 5.94 -17.43
C ILE A 70 7.49 6.67 -18.09
N ARG A 71 8.41 7.21 -17.30
CA ARG A 71 9.55 8.03 -17.78
C ARG A 71 10.76 7.20 -18.23
N GLY A 72 10.83 5.92 -17.83
CA GLY A 72 11.98 5.04 -18.08
C GLY A 72 13.03 5.14 -16.98
#